data_AF-A0A918ZMQ8-F1
#
_entry.id   AF-A0A918ZMQ8-F1
#
_cell.length_a   1.000
_cell.length_b   1.000
_cell.length_c   1.000
_cell.angle_alpha   90.00
_cell.angle_beta   90.00
_cell.angle_gamma   90.00
#
_symmetry.space_group_name_H-M   'P 1'
#
loop_
_entity.id
_entity.type
_entity.pdbx_description
1 polymer ?
#
loop_
_entity_poly.entity_id
_entity_poly.type
_entity_poly.pdbx_seq_one_letter_code
_entity_poly.pdbx_strand_id
1 'polypeptide(L)'
;MKPAATSVLFTGPFALGRLSAPDGVPFPALVMPDGRALDLRTAFGEQVVTIRTLLESWDEEMPRLRALAAGERAAWQPREGLRVHAPVEPRQIFPLGLQRPRCVEECA
;
A
#
# COMPACT_ATOMS: atom_id res chain seq x y z
N MET A 1 18.93 -4.34 -27.86
CA MET A 1 17.71 -4.89 -27.23
C MET A 1 17.05 -3.76 -26.45
N LYS A 2 15.76 -3.49 -26.66
CA LYS A 2 15.03 -2.41 -25.97
C LYS A 2 14.67 -2.92 -24.56
N PRO A 3 14.99 -2.21 -23.46
CA PRO A 3 14.54 -2.64 -22.14
C PRO A 3 13.01 -2.67 -22.15
N ALA A 4 12.43 -3.80 -21.75
CA ALA A 4 11.01 -3.89 -21.49
C ALA A 4 10.68 -2.83 -20.43
N ALA A 5 9.76 -1.93 -20.74
CA ALA A 5 9.30 -0.95 -19.77
C ALA A 5 8.67 -1.72 -18.61
N THR A 6 9.38 -1.78 -17.48
CA THR A 6 8.79 -2.18 -16.20
C THR A 6 7.62 -1.24 -15.98
N SER A 7 6.40 -1.78 -16.07
CA SER A 7 5.20 -0.98 -15.88
C SER A 7 5.17 -0.53 -14.43
N VAL A 8 5.42 0.76 -14.23
CA VAL A 8 5.41 1.38 -12.91
C VAL A 8 3.96 1.60 -12.51
N LEU A 9 3.53 1.01 -11.39
CA LEU A 9 2.13 1.07 -10.96
C LEU A 9 1.68 2.42 -10.43
N PHE A 10 2.60 3.15 -9.80
CA PHE A 10 2.33 4.40 -9.11
C PHE A 10 3.62 5.22 -9.00
N THR A 11 3.46 6.52 -8.80
CA THR A 11 4.59 7.44 -8.57
C THR A 11 4.87 7.53 -7.07
N GLY A 12 6.05 7.07 -6.64
CA GLY A 12 6.48 7.11 -5.25
C GLY A 12 7.52 6.01 -4.94
N PRO A 13 8.20 6.07 -3.78
CA PRO A 13 9.19 5.06 -3.40
C PRO A 13 8.54 3.71 -3.07
N PHE A 14 7.32 3.73 -2.53
CA PHE A 14 6.50 2.58 -2.21
C PHE A 14 5.05 3.03 -1.98
N ALA A 15 4.13 2.08 -1.90
CA ALA A 15 2.76 2.28 -1.47
C ALA A 15 2.44 1.35 -0.29
N LEU A 16 1.47 1.75 0.53
CA LEU A 16 0.90 0.89 1.56
C LEU A 16 -0.47 0.37 1.11
N GLY A 17 -0.73 -0.89 1.38
CA GLY A 17 -1.99 -1.52 1.02
C GLY A 17 -2.35 -2.65 1.96
N ARG A 18 -3.57 -3.16 1.83
CA ARG A 18 -3.98 -4.39 2.51
C ARG A 18 -4.27 -5.43 1.46
N LEU A 19 -3.58 -6.56 1.52
CA LEU A 19 -3.61 -7.59 0.50
C LEU A 19 -4.01 -8.94 1.11
N SER A 20 -4.53 -9.85 0.30
CA SER A 20 -4.69 -11.25 0.71
C SER A 20 -4.40 -12.17 -0.47
N ALA A 21 -4.00 -13.41 -0.19
CA ALA A 21 -4.20 -14.49 -1.15
C ALA A 21 -5.72 -14.63 -1.46
N PRO A 22 -6.12 -15.27 -2.58
CA PRO A 22 -7.52 -15.39 -2.95
C PRO A 22 -8.42 -15.86 -1.79
N ASP A 23 -8.00 -16.85 -1.03
CA ASP A 23 -8.77 -17.37 0.12
C ASP A 23 -8.03 -17.17 1.46
N GLY A 24 -7.08 -16.22 1.50
CA GLY A 24 -6.25 -15.94 2.65
C GLY A 24 -6.76 -14.80 3.53
N VAL A 25 -6.23 -14.72 4.76
CA VAL A 25 -6.50 -13.60 5.67
C VAL A 25 -5.80 -12.33 5.16
N PRO A 26 -6.48 -11.17 5.12
CA PRO A 26 -5.85 -9.92 4.74
C PRO A 26 -4.69 -9.51 5.64
N PHE A 27 -3.63 -8.97 5.04
CA PHE A 27 -2.42 -8.53 5.71
C PHE A 27 -1.98 -7.15 5.23
N PRO A 28 -1.33 -6.35 6.10
CA PRO A 28 -0.73 -5.09 5.71
C PRO A 28 0.48 -5.34 4.81
N ALA A 29 0.56 -4.65 3.69
CA ALA A 29 1.59 -4.85 2.69
C ALA A 29 2.30 -3.54 2.34
N LEU A 30 3.62 -3.64 2.18
CA LEU A 30 4.44 -2.66 1.48
C LEU A 30 4.53 -3.08 0.01
N VAL A 31 4.13 -2.20 -0.89
CA VAL A 31 4.09 -2.48 -2.33
C VAL A 31 5.11 -1.60 -3.03
N MET A 32 5.92 -2.19 -3.89
CA MET A 32 6.90 -1.51 -4.71
C MET A 32 6.32 -1.12 -6.08
N PRO A 33 6.84 -0.07 -6.73
CA PRO A 33 6.32 0.38 -8.03
C PRO A 33 6.46 -0.67 -9.14
N ASP A 34 7.42 -1.59 -9.00
CA ASP A 34 7.66 -2.73 -9.90
C ASP A 34 6.69 -3.90 -9.70
N GLY A 35 5.81 -3.82 -8.70
CA GLY A 35 4.79 -4.83 -8.46
C GLY A 35 5.09 -5.86 -7.39
N ARG A 36 6.22 -5.76 -6.70
CA ARG A 36 6.50 -6.63 -5.55
C ARG A 36 5.73 -6.17 -4.32
N ALA A 37 5.28 -7.10 -3.51
CA ALA A 37 4.61 -6.87 -2.24
C ALA A 37 5.36 -7.60 -1.12
N LEU A 38 5.39 -6.99 0.06
CA LEU A 38 5.98 -7.57 1.28
C LEU A 38 4.95 -7.53 2.40
N ASP A 39 4.72 -8.67 3.06
CA ASP A 39 3.89 -8.73 4.27
C ASP A 39 4.61 -8.02 5.42
N LEU A 40 4.00 -6.96 5.93
CA LEU A 40 4.61 -6.18 7.00
C LEU A 40 4.60 -6.92 8.34
N ARG A 41 3.70 -7.88 8.57
CA ARG A 41 3.71 -8.67 9.81
C ARG A 41 4.99 -9.49 9.94
N THR A 42 5.46 -10.06 8.83
CA THR A 42 6.69 -10.85 8.80
C THR A 42 7.93 -9.96 8.79
N ALA A 43 7.89 -8.84 8.06
CA ALA A 43 9.01 -7.91 7.96
C ALA A 43 9.32 -7.19 9.28
N PHE A 44 8.30 -6.85 10.06
CA PHE A 44 8.46 -6.20 11.36
C PHE A 44 8.65 -7.21 12.52
N GLY A 45 8.32 -8.49 12.30
CA GLY A 45 8.40 -9.53 13.34
C GLY A 45 7.36 -9.39 14.46
N GLU A 46 6.37 -8.51 14.28
CA GLU A 46 5.34 -8.18 15.27
C GLU A 46 3.96 -8.68 14.81
N GLN A 47 3.22 -9.35 15.70
CA GLN A 47 1.92 -9.94 15.35
C GLN A 47 0.79 -8.91 15.14
N VAL A 48 0.97 -7.65 15.53
CA VAL A 48 -0.13 -6.66 15.63
C VAL A 48 -0.02 -5.51 14.63
N VAL A 49 0.91 -5.58 13.66
CA VAL A 49 1.03 -4.52 12.65
C VAL A 49 -0.23 -4.48 11.80
N THR A 50 -0.84 -3.30 11.70
CA THR A 50 -1.93 -2.99 10.77
C THR A 50 -1.60 -1.72 10.01
N ILE A 51 -2.23 -1.49 8.85
CA ILE A 51 -2.05 -0.21 8.14
C ILE A 51 -2.45 0.97 9.02
N ARG A 52 -3.50 0.82 9.84
CA ARG A 52 -3.94 1.87 10.76
C ARG A 52 -2.86 2.21 11.79
N THR A 53 -2.28 1.21 12.46
CA THR A 53 -1.26 1.47 13.50
C THR A 53 -0.01 2.12 12.89
N LEU A 54 0.35 1.77 11.66
CA LEU A 54 1.44 2.45 10.92
C LEU A 54 1.11 3.91 10.63
N LEU A 55 -0.16 4.23 10.32
CA LEU A 55 -0.59 5.61 10.08
C LEU A 55 -0.73 6.42 11.37
N GLU A 56 -1.06 5.77 12.49
CA GLU A 56 -1.14 6.40 13.81
C GLU A 56 0.25 6.84 14.31
N SER A 57 1.30 6.06 14.03
CA SER A 57 2.71 6.36 14.37
C SER A 57 3.56 6.71 13.13
N TRP A 58 2.98 7.46 12.18
CA TRP A 58 3.58 7.65 10.85
C TRP A 58 5.02 8.15 10.88
N ASP A 59 5.32 9.19 11.66
CA ASP A 59 6.66 9.80 11.70
C ASP A 59 7.74 8.83 12.23
N GLU A 60 7.35 7.94 13.15
CA GLU A 60 8.23 6.94 13.76
C GLU A 60 8.48 5.75 12.81
N GLU A 61 7.44 5.30 12.11
CA GLU A 61 7.51 4.11 11.25
C GLU A 61 8.10 4.41 9.87
N MET A 62 8.12 5.67 9.47
CA MET A 62 8.51 6.07 8.14
C MET A 62 9.98 5.79 7.78
N PRO A 63 10.98 6.02 8.65
CA PRO A 63 12.33 5.55 8.43
C PRO A 63 12.42 4.02 8.25
N ARG A 64 11.65 3.23 9.01
CA ARG A 64 11.65 1.75 8.94
C ARG A 64 11.08 1.27 7.61
N LEU A 65 9.97 1.85 7.16
CA LEU A 65 9.36 1.54 5.87
C LEU A 65 10.29 1.85 4.68
N ARG A 66 11.01 2.98 4.74
CA ARG A 66 12.05 3.30 3.73
C ARG A 66 13.21 2.31 3.73
N ALA A 67 13.66 1.89 4.91
CA ALA A 67 14.73 0.89 5.02
C ALA A 67 14.30 -0.46 4.43
N LEU A 68 13.06 -0.90 4.67
CA LEU A 68 12.49 -2.09 4.06
C LEU A 68 12.39 -1.97 2.54
N ALA A 69 11.91 -0.83 2.02
CA ALA A 69 11.82 -0.59 0.58
C ALA A 69 13.19 -0.59 -0.14
N ALA A 70 14.26 -0.19 0.56
CA ALA A 70 15.63 -0.24 0.04
C ALA A 70 16.29 -1.63 0.17
N GLY A 71 15.70 -2.55 0.94
CA GLY A 71 16.28 -3.85 1.25
C GLY A 71 15.84 -4.97 0.32
N GLU A 72 16.79 -5.73 -0.22
CA GLU A 72 16.50 -6.91 -1.05
C GLU A 72 16.33 -8.22 -0.25
N ARG A 73 16.72 -8.22 1.03
CA ARG A 73 16.71 -9.44 1.88
C ARG A 73 15.33 -9.85 2.41
N ALA A 74 14.30 -9.05 2.15
CA ALA A 74 12.95 -9.35 2.62
C ALA A 74 12.27 -10.39 1.71
N ALA A 75 11.29 -11.12 2.27
CA ALA A 75 10.51 -12.13 1.54
C ALA A 75 9.47 -11.47 0.60
N TRP A 76 9.97 -10.77 -0.41
CA TRP A 76 9.15 -10.14 -1.45
C TRP A 76 8.42 -11.19 -2.29
N GLN A 77 7.15 -10.95 -2.58
CA GLN A 77 6.33 -11.79 -3.45
C GLN A 77 5.69 -10.96 -4.57
N PRO A 78 5.36 -11.56 -5.73
CA PRO A 78 4.57 -10.87 -6.75
C PRO A 78 3.22 -10.42 -6.18
N ARG A 79 2.76 -9.21 -6.53
CA ARG A 79 1.39 -8.78 -6.18
C ARG A 79 0.35 -9.48 -7.04
N GLU A 80 0.74 -9.95 -8.22
CA GLU A 80 -0.13 -10.64 -9.17
C GLU A 80 -0.77 -11.87 -8.50
N GLY A 81 -2.10 -11.93 -8.52
CA GLY A 81 -2.86 -12.98 -7.85
C GLY A 81 -3.27 -12.67 -6.40
N LEU A 82 -2.81 -11.56 -5.82
CA LEU A 82 -3.31 -11.06 -4.53
C LEU A 82 -4.56 -10.20 -4.73
N ARG A 83 -5.51 -10.30 -3.80
CA ARG A 83 -6.68 -9.43 -3.72
C ARG A 83 -6.32 -8.16 -2.97
N VAL A 84 -6.67 -7.01 -3.53
CA VAL A 84 -6.53 -5.69 -2.88
C VAL A 84 -7.78 -5.40 -2.06
N HIS A 85 -7.60 -5.02 -0.81
CA HIS A 85 -8.66 -4.63 0.12
C HIS A 85 -8.64 -3.14 0.40
N ALA A 86 -9.69 -2.64 1.04
CA ALA A 86 -9.67 -1.30 1.62
C ALA A 86 -8.42 -1.17 2.53
N PRO A 87 -7.56 -0.16 2.30
CA PRO A 87 -6.26 -0.09 2.96
C PRO A 87 -6.40 0.13 4.47
N VAL A 88 -7.45 0.82 4.90
CA VAL A 88 -7.77 1.07 6.30
C VAL A 88 -9.20 0.63 6.60
N GLU A 89 -9.41 0.04 7.77
CA GLU A 89 -10.73 -0.05 8.39
C GLU A 89 -11.09 1.34 8.92
N PRO A 90 -12.03 2.05 8.29
CA PRO A 90 -12.33 3.43 8.67
C PRO A 90 -12.98 3.47 10.04
N ARG A 91 -12.53 4.37 10.92
CA ARG A 91 -13.28 4.69 12.16
C ARG A 91 -14.36 5.74 11.90
N GLN A 92 -14.06 6.70 11.04
CA GLN A 92 -14.96 7.80 10.67
C GLN A 92 -14.76 8.10 9.19
N ILE A 93 -15.86 8.32 8.48
CA ILE A 93 -15.86 8.63 7.05
C ILE A 93 -16.46 10.02 6.88
N PHE A 94 -15.66 10.97 6.39
CA PHE A 94 -16.14 12.27 5.97
C PHE A 94 -16.09 12.37 4.44
N PRO A 95 -17.22 12.19 3.75
CA PRO A 95 -17.26 12.40 2.31
C PRO A 95 -17.16 13.90 2.01
N LEU A 96 -16.10 14.31 1.32
CA LEU A 96 -15.99 15.65 0.76
C LEU A 96 -16.40 15.60 -0.71
N GLY A 97 -17.61 16.09 -1.03
CA GLY A 97 -18.04 16.31 -2.40
C GLY A 97 -17.48 17.63 -2.97
N LEU A 98 -17.26 17.69 -4.28
CA LEU A 98 -16.96 18.89 -5.08
C LEU A 98 -15.79 19.75 -4.58
N GLN A 99 -14.56 19.28 -4.79
CA GLN A 99 -13.34 20.05 -4.50
C GLN A 99 -12.78 20.82 -5.71
N ARG A 100 -13.42 20.71 -6.89
CA ARG A 100 -13.03 21.43 -8.11
C ARG A 100 -14.24 22.15 -8.72
N PRO A 101 -14.17 23.48 -8.97
CA PRO A 101 -15.31 24.25 -9.44
C PRO A 101 -15.84 23.80 -10.81
N ARG A 102 -14.98 23.25 -11.69
CA ARG A 102 -15.36 22.78 -13.03
C ARG A 102 -16.30 21.56 -13.05
N CYS A 103 -16.45 20.83 -11.93
CA CYS A 103 -17.40 19.70 -11.85
C CYS A 103 -18.82 20.12 -11.47
N VAL A 104 -19.10 21.41 -11.24
CA VAL A 104 -20.44 21.90 -10.87
C VAL A 104 -21.32 22.10 -12.11
N GLU A 105 -20.74 22.42 -13.27
CA GLU A 105 -21.51 22.79 -14.48
C GLU A 105 -22.06 21.59 -15.29
N GLU A 106 -21.56 20.36 -15.08
CA GLU A 106 -22.03 19.16 -15.81
C GLU A 106 -22.98 18.27 -14.99
N CYS A 107 -23.36 18.68 -13.77
CA CYS A 107 -24.25 17.90 -12.89
C CYS A 107 -25.62 18.57 -12.66
N ALA A 108 -25.94 19.64 -13.40
CA ALA A 108 -27.23 20.34 -13.35
C ALA A 108 -28.17 19.88 -14.46
#